data_AF-A0A644ZEI8-F1
#
_entry.id   AF-A0A644ZEI8-F1
#
_cell.length_a   1.000
_cell.length_b   1.000
_cell.length_c   1.000
_cell.angle_alpha   90.00
_cell.angle_beta   90.00
_cell.angle_gamma   90.00
#
_symmetry.space_group_name_H-M   'P 1'
#
loop_
_entity.id
_entity.type
_entity.pdbx_description
1 polymer ?
#
loop_
_entity_poly.entity_id
_entity_poly.type
_entity_poly.pdbx_seq_one_letter_code
_entity_poly.pdbx_strand_id
1 'polypeptide(L)'
;MNPLGSVADAPIQPHYQTHAFFTGFTQGYNTLDALASLAFGIIIVTTIRGMGITKSSDIAKGTIKSGAISVLLMGIIYTLLSYLGTMSLGMFPLSENGGIALAQIADYYLGTYGSILLALIVILACLKTGIGLITAFAETFSELFPKRSYLFFVTLASVLACLVANVGLTNIIQISLPVLMFIYPLAMTLILLVLCESLFKKRACVYRMTTYFTLIASVLDALNASPALIKDTPFVQTILRFAESYLPFFSFGMGWIVPAIIGFVIGLGWSFIEKETVTSVNE
;
A
#
# COMPACT_ATOMS: atom_id res chain seq x y z
N MET A 1 -20.48 -26.95 -11.13
CA MET A 1 -19.40 -26.79 -10.15
C MET A 1 -20.03 -26.79 -8.77
N ASN A 2 -19.64 -27.71 -7.89
CA ASN A 2 -20.14 -27.75 -6.52
C ASN A 2 -19.46 -26.64 -5.70
N PRO A 3 -20.20 -25.73 -5.05
CA PRO A 3 -19.58 -24.73 -4.20
C PRO A 3 -18.90 -25.40 -3.00
N LEU A 4 -17.69 -24.93 -2.63
CA LEU A 4 -16.96 -25.35 -1.43
C LEU A 4 -17.75 -25.15 -0.13
N GLY A 5 -18.78 -24.30 -0.16
CA GLY A 5 -19.70 -24.03 0.94
C GLY A 5 -20.66 -22.92 0.57
N SER A 6 -21.69 -22.73 1.38
CA SER A 6 -22.55 -21.55 1.31
C SER A 6 -21.85 -20.39 2.01
N VAL A 7 -21.78 -19.23 1.34
CA VAL A 7 -21.24 -18.01 1.96
C VAL A 7 -22.07 -17.57 3.18
N ALA A 8 -23.36 -17.95 3.22
CA ALA A 8 -24.23 -17.67 4.35
C ALA A 8 -23.89 -18.46 5.62
N ASP A 9 -23.24 -19.63 5.47
CA ASP A 9 -22.91 -20.53 6.58
C ASP A 9 -21.46 -20.33 7.07
N ALA A 10 -20.66 -19.51 6.38
CA ALA A 10 -19.29 -19.23 6.75
C ALA A 10 -19.23 -18.39 8.05
N PRO A 11 -18.39 -18.78 9.03
CA PRO A 11 -18.29 -18.03 10.27
C PRO A 11 -17.76 -16.61 10.01
N ILE A 12 -18.54 -15.61 10.39
CA ILE A 12 -18.14 -14.21 10.23
C ILE A 12 -17.00 -13.92 11.20
N GLN A 13 -15.82 -13.62 10.65
CA GLN A 13 -14.66 -13.25 11.45
C GLN A 13 -14.94 -11.99 12.29
N PRO A 14 -14.47 -11.92 13.55
CA PRO A 14 -14.78 -10.82 14.48
C PRO A 14 -14.52 -9.42 13.90
N HIS A 15 -13.45 -9.26 13.12
CA HIS A 15 -13.08 -7.98 12.50
C HIS A 15 -14.09 -7.48 11.46
N TYR A 16 -14.81 -8.39 10.79
CA TYR A 16 -15.76 -8.05 9.74
C TYR A 16 -17.20 -7.85 10.25
N GLN A 17 -17.49 -8.21 11.51
CA GLN A 17 -18.85 -8.07 12.07
C GLN A 17 -19.25 -6.60 12.28
N THR A 18 -18.33 -5.77 12.77
CA THR A 18 -18.59 -4.35 13.08
C THR A 18 -17.81 -3.37 12.22
N HIS A 19 -16.71 -3.81 11.58
CA HIS A 19 -15.73 -2.90 10.94
C HIS A 19 -15.27 -3.35 9.56
N ALA A 20 -16.15 -3.98 8.77
CA ALA A 20 -15.82 -4.52 7.44
C ALA A 20 -15.14 -3.52 6.49
N PHE A 21 -15.58 -2.25 6.47
CA PHE A 21 -14.96 -1.22 5.63
C PHE A 21 -13.51 -0.94 6.03
N PHE A 22 -13.25 -0.73 7.32
CA PHE A 22 -11.92 -0.42 7.84
C PHE A 22 -10.96 -1.60 7.71
N THR A 23 -11.46 -2.82 7.93
CA THR A 23 -10.68 -4.04 7.69
C THR A 23 -10.37 -4.22 6.20
N GLY A 24 -11.36 -4.05 5.31
CA GLY A 24 -11.12 -4.13 3.86
C GLY A 24 -10.13 -3.06 3.37
N PHE A 25 -10.25 -1.84 3.89
CA PHE A 25 -9.34 -0.73 3.55
C PHE A 25 -7.90 -1.02 3.97
N THR A 26 -7.69 -1.51 5.18
CA THR A 26 -6.35 -1.86 5.70
C THR A 26 -5.77 -3.10 5.01
N GLN A 27 -6.59 -4.07 4.61
CA GLN A 27 -6.14 -5.16 3.74
C GLN A 27 -5.71 -4.64 2.35
N GLY A 28 -6.37 -3.60 1.84
CA GLY A 28 -5.93 -2.87 0.66
C GLY A 28 -4.52 -2.27 0.78
N TYR A 29 -4.09 -1.88 1.98
CA TYR A 29 -2.73 -1.35 2.18
C TYR A 29 -1.69 -2.42 1.90
N ASN A 30 -1.99 -3.65 2.33
CA ASN A 30 -1.13 -4.82 2.19
C ASN A 30 -0.94 -5.26 0.73
N THR A 31 -1.70 -4.74 -0.23
CA THR A 31 -1.47 -5.04 -1.66
C THR A 31 -0.27 -4.29 -2.24
N LEU A 32 0.23 -3.26 -1.55
CA LEU A 32 1.37 -2.43 -1.96
C LEU A 32 1.17 -1.63 -3.25
N ASP A 33 -0.01 -1.67 -3.88
CA ASP A 33 -0.25 -1.04 -5.20
C ASP A 33 -0.06 0.48 -5.18
N ALA A 34 -0.46 1.13 -4.08
CA ALA A 34 -0.29 2.58 -3.92
C ALA A 34 1.21 2.96 -3.88
N LEU A 35 2.02 2.23 -3.11
CA LEU A 35 3.47 2.45 -3.04
C LEU A 35 4.16 2.14 -4.37
N ALA A 36 3.76 1.04 -5.00
CA ALA A 36 4.23 0.67 -6.33
C ALA A 36 3.92 1.77 -7.35
N SER A 37 2.73 2.38 -7.31
CA SER A 37 2.36 3.46 -8.22
C SER A 37 3.26 4.69 -8.10
N LEU A 38 3.76 5.00 -6.90
CA LEU A 38 4.72 6.10 -6.69
C LEU A 38 6.08 5.78 -7.31
N ALA A 39 6.56 4.53 -7.18
CA ALA A 39 7.81 4.10 -7.79
C ALA A 39 7.72 3.97 -9.33
N PHE A 40 6.62 3.42 -9.82
CA PHE A 40 6.37 3.20 -11.26
C PHE A 40 5.90 4.43 -12.02
N GLY A 41 5.44 5.47 -11.31
CA GLY A 41 4.88 6.66 -11.93
C GLY A 41 5.84 7.30 -12.94
N ILE A 42 7.13 7.34 -12.63
CA ILE A 42 8.14 7.91 -13.54
C ILE A 42 8.27 7.08 -14.82
N ILE A 43 8.33 5.75 -14.72
CA ILE A 43 8.42 4.83 -15.87
C ILE A 43 7.19 4.96 -16.77
N ILE A 44 6.00 5.05 -16.18
CA ILE A 44 4.75 5.20 -16.94
C ILE A 44 4.79 6.52 -17.72
N VAL A 45 5.19 7.62 -17.06
CA VAL A 45 5.27 8.93 -17.69
C VAL A 45 6.33 8.97 -18.80
N THR A 46 7.52 8.41 -18.57
CA THR A 46 8.61 8.38 -19.57
C THR A 46 8.23 7.50 -20.76
N THR A 47 7.59 6.35 -20.53
CA THR A 47 7.09 5.46 -21.59
C THR A 47 6.04 6.17 -22.44
N ILE A 48 5.07 6.87 -21.83
CA ILE A 48 4.05 7.62 -22.59
C ILE A 48 4.68 8.77 -23.40
N ARG A 49 5.67 9.46 -22.83
CA ARG A 49 6.44 10.47 -23.59
C ARG A 49 7.21 9.87 -24.76
N GLY A 50 7.77 8.67 -24.59
CA GLY A 50 8.44 7.92 -25.65
C GLY A 50 7.53 7.55 -26.82
N MET A 51 6.22 7.46 -26.61
CA MET A 51 5.23 7.27 -27.69
C MET A 51 4.89 8.55 -28.47
N GLY A 52 5.57 9.68 -28.20
CA GLY A 52 5.37 10.95 -28.90
C GLY A 52 4.33 11.88 -28.26
N ILE A 53 3.76 11.53 -27.11
CA ILE A 53 2.80 12.37 -26.38
C ILE A 53 3.58 13.32 -25.46
N THR A 54 3.68 14.59 -25.84
CA THR A 54 4.47 15.60 -25.10
C THR A 54 3.65 16.48 -24.17
N LYS A 55 2.33 16.58 -24.37
CA LYS A 55 1.43 17.41 -23.55
C LYS A 55 1.06 16.70 -22.25
N SER A 56 1.42 17.30 -21.11
CA SER A 56 1.13 16.75 -19.77
C SER A 56 -0.35 16.45 -19.53
N SER A 57 -1.27 17.26 -20.09
CA SER A 57 -2.72 17.02 -19.99
C SER A 57 -3.17 15.74 -20.67
N ASP A 58 -2.53 15.40 -21.79
CA ASP A 58 -2.91 14.25 -22.62
C ASP A 58 -2.32 12.97 -22.04
N ILE A 59 -1.12 13.05 -21.46
CA ILE A 59 -0.54 12.00 -20.62
C ILE A 59 -1.50 11.69 -19.46
N ALA A 60 -1.90 12.71 -18.69
CA ALA A 60 -2.80 12.52 -17.54
C ALA A 60 -4.15 11.91 -17.94
N LYS A 61 -4.79 12.40 -19.01
CA LYS A 61 -6.06 11.85 -19.51
C LYS A 61 -5.91 10.40 -19.98
N GLY A 62 -4.83 10.08 -20.70
CA GLY A 62 -4.53 8.73 -21.16
C GLY A 62 -4.35 7.76 -19.98
N THR A 63 -3.55 8.16 -18.99
CA THR A 63 -3.33 7.37 -17.77
C THR A 63 -4.61 7.19 -16.95
N ILE A 64 -5.43 8.24 -16.77
CA ILE A 64 -6.69 8.14 -16.01
C ILE A 64 -7.67 7.19 -16.72
N LYS A 65 -7.84 7.31 -18.04
CA LYS A 65 -8.77 6.46 -18.79
C LYS A 65 -8.34 4.99 -18.74
N SER A 66 -7.06 4.70 -18.94
CA SER A 66 -6.52 3.34 -18.84
C SER A 66 -6.57 2.80 -17.41
N GLY A 67 -6.26 3.66 -16.42
CA GLY A 67 -6.31 3.34 -15.00
C GLY A 67 -7.73 3.01 -14.54
N ALA A 68 -8.74 3.76 -14.96
CA ALA A 68 -10.13 3.51 -14.59
C ALA A 68 -10.62 2.13 -15.05
N ILE A 69 -10.27 1.72 -16.27
CA ILE A 69 -10.59 0.37 -16.78
C ILE A 69 -9.87 -0.69 -15.94
N SER A 70 -8.59 -0.48 -15.64
CA SER A 70 -7.80 -1.40 -14.83
C SER A 70 -8.36 -1.56 -13.40
N VAL A 71 -8.74 -0.46 -12.75
CA VAL A 71 -9.33 -0.46 -11.40
C VAL A 71 -10.66 -1.21 -11.38
N LEU A 72 -11.52 -0.99 -12.37
CA LEU A 72 -12.79 -1.70 -12.48
C LEU A 72 -12.57 -3.21 -12.60
N LEU A 73 -11.67 -3.63 -13.50
CA LEU A 73 -11.38 -5.05 -13.73
C LEU A 73 -10.75 -5.70 -12.49
N MET A 74 -9.81 -5.01 -11.83
CA MET A 74 -9.22 -5.48 -10.57
C MET A 74 -10.24 -5.57 -9.44
N GLY A 75 -11.17 -4.61 -9.34
CA GLY A 75 -12.25 -4.66 -8.36
C GLY A 75 -13.13 -5.90 -8.53
N ILE A 76 -13.47 -6.26 -9.77
CA ILE A 76 -14.21 -7.49 -10.07
C ILE A 76 -13.39 -8.72 -9.64
N ILE A 77 -12.12 -8.80 -10.04
CA ILE A 77 -11.25 -9.93 -9.72
C ILE A 77 -11.11 -10.10 -8.20
N TYR A 78 -10.83 -9.04 -7.45
CA TYR A 78 -10.70 -9.14 -5.98
C TYR A 78 -12.02 -9.49 -5.29
N THR A 79 -13.15 -9.02 -5.81
CA THR A 79 -14.46 -9.42 -5.28
C THR A 79 -14.69 -10.92 -5.49
N LEU A 80 -14.37 -11.45 -6.67
CA LEU A 80 -14.47 -12.88 -6.96
C LEU A 80 -13.50 -13.70 -6.10
N LEU A 81 -12.26 -13.25 -5.92
CA LEU A 81 -11.29 -13.93 -5.04
C LEU A 81 -11.75 -13.92 -3.58
N SER A 82 -12.29 -12.81 -3.09
CA SER A 82 -12.83 -12.71 -1.72
C SER A 82 -14.03 -13.64 -1.53
N TYR A 83 -14.90 -13.72 -2.53
CA TYR A 83 -16.04 -14.65 -2.54
C TYR A 83 -15.58 -16.12 -2.51
N LEU A 84 -14.60 -16.48 -3.36
CA LEU A 84 -14.02 -17.83 -3.38
C LEU A 84 -13.29 -18.18 -2.07
N GLY A 85 -12.54 -17.23 -1.52
CA GLY A 85 -11.88 -17.38 -0.22
C GLY A 85 -12.89 -17.62 0.90
N THR A 86 -14.01 -16.89 0.90
CA THR A 86 -15.09 -17.10 1.89
C THR A 86 -15.75 -18.47 1.73
N MET A 87 -16.01 -18.92 0.50
CA MET A 87 -16.55 -20.26 0.25
C MET A 87 -15.62 -21.38 0.71
N SER A 88 -14.31 -21.18 0.63
CA SER A 88 -13.33 -22.18 1.07
C SER A 88 -13.43 -22.50 2.57
N LEU A 89 -13.94 -21.57 3.39
CA LEU A 89 -14.16 -21.78 4.83
C LEU A 89 -15.25 -22.82 5.15
N GLY A 90 -16.09 -23.18 4.18
CA GLY A 90 -17.09 -24.24 4.35
C GLY A 90 -16.49 -25.66 4.40
N MET A 91 -15.28 -25.85 3.87
CA MET A 91 -14.61 -27.16 3.77
C MET A 91 -13.21 -27.17 4.37
N PHE A 92 -12.52 -26.03 4.39
CA PHE A 92 -11.18 -25.88 4.94
C PHE A 92 -11.19 -24.95 6.15
N PRO A 93 -10.33 -25.19 7.16
CA PRO A 93 -10.10 -24.21 8.21
C PRO A 93 -9.47 -22.94 7.61
N LEU A 94 -9.56 -21.83 8.34
CA LEU A 94 -8.93 -20.57 7.95
C LEU A 94 -7.42 -20.77 7.69
N SER A 95 -6.99 -20.57 6.46
CA SER A 95 -5.58 -20.71 6.07
C SER A 95 -4.72 -19.58 6.64
N GLU A 96 -3.45 -19.87 6.93
CA GLU A 96 -2.52 -18.87 7.48
C GLU A 96 -2.25 -17.69 6.54
N ASN A 97 -2.29 -17.92 5.22
CA ASN A 97 -2.09 -16.88 4.22
C ASN A 97 -2.86 -17.19 2.92
N GLY A 98 -3.02 -16.16 2.08
CA GLY A 98 -3.76 -16.26 0.82
C GLY A 98 -3.14 -17.21 -0.21
N GLY A 99 -1.82 -17.46 -0.15
CA GLY A 99 -1.15 -18.41 -1.05
C GLY A 99 -1.58 -19.85 -0.78
N ILE A 100 -1.65 -20.23 0.51
CA ILE A 100 -2.13 -21.56 0.94
C ILE A 100 -3.62 -21.71 0.56
N ALA A 101 -4.44 -20.70 0.83
CA ALA A 101 -5.86 -20.74 0.49
C ALA A 101 -6.08 -20.94 -1.02
N LEU A 102 -5.37 -20.20 -1.86
CA LEU A 102 -5.47 -20.34 -3.32
C LEU A 102 -5.01 -21.73 -3.80
N ALA A 103 -3.94 -22.28 -3.22
CA ALA A 103 -3.47 -23.62 -3.55
C ALA A 103 -4.50 -24.70 -3.18
N GLN A 104 -5.11 -24.61 -1.99
CA GLN A 104 -6.16 -25.52 -1.55
C GLN A 104 -7.41 -25.45 -2.43
N ILE A 105 -7.83 -24.25 -2.82
CA ILE A 105 -8.99 -24.04 -3.72
C ILE A 105 -8.69 -24.62 -5.12
N ALA A 106 -7.49 -24.38 -5.66
CA ALA A 106 -7.11 -24.88 -6.99
C ALA A 106 -7.03 -26.41 -7.01
N ASP A 107 -6.45 -27.02 -5.98
CA ASP A 107 -6.36 -28.47 -5.84
C ASP A 107 -7.76 -29.09 -5.72
N TYR A 108 -8.66 -28.47 -4.96
CA TYR A 108 -10.04 -28.95 -4.85
C TYR A 108 -10.80 -28.94 -6.18
N TYR A 109 -10.73 -27.84 -6.94
CA TYR A 109 -11.55 -27.69 -8.16
C TYR A 109 -10.96 -28.35 -9.40
N LEU A 110 -9.64 -28.35 -9.52
CA LEU A 110 -8.94 -28.75 -10.74
C LEU A 110 -7.93 -29.89 -10.50
N GLY A 111 -7.79 -30.37 -9.26
CA GLY A 111 -6.84 -31.42 -8.89
C GLY A 111 -5.39 -31.03 -9.18
N THR A 112 -4.55 -32.04 -9.39
CA THR A 112 -3.12 -31.87 -9.65
C THR A 112 -2.83 -31.01 -10.89
N TYR A 113 -3.64 -31.11 -11.95
CA TYR A 113 -3.51 -30.28 -13.15
C TYR A 113 -3.79 -28.80 -12.86
N GLY A 114 -4.74 -28.53 -11.98
CA GLY A 114 -5.04 -27.20 -11.47
C GLY A 114 -3.89 -26.55 -10.73
N SER A 115 -3.28 -27.32 -9.83
CA SER A 115 -2.13 -26.86 -9.04
C SER A 115 -0.93 -26.50 -9.93
N ILE A 116 -0.68 -27.28 -11.00
CA ILE A 116 0.37 -26.95 -12.00
C ILE A 116 0.02 -25.67 -12.76
N LEU A 117 -1.23 -25.53 -13.20
CA LEU A 117 -1.69 -24.34 -13.92
C LEU A 117 -1.60 -23.08 -13.03
N LEU A 118 -2.03 -23.19 -11.77
CA LEU A 118 -1.94 -22.13 -10.78
C LEU A 118 -0.47 -21.71 -10.59
N ALA A 119 0.43 -22.67 -10.40
CA ALA A 119 1.85 -22.40 -10.23
C ALA A 119 2.42 -21.62 -11.42
N LEU A 120 2.08 -22.02 -12.67
CA LEU A 120 2.52 -21.31 -13.87
C LEU A 120 2.00 -19.87 -13.93
N ILE A 121 0.70 -19.68 -13.65
CA ILE A 121 0.07 -18.35 -13.64
C ILE A 121 0.71 -17.46 -12.57
N VAL A 122 0.92 -17.98 -11.37
CA VAL A 122 1.55 -17.24 -10.26
C VAL A 122 3.00 -16.87 -10.62
N ILE A 123 3.79 -17.78 -11.20
CA ILE A 123 5.15 -17.48 -11.66
C ILE A 123 5.13 -16.33 -12.68
N LEU A 124 4.27 -16.41 -13.70
CA LEU A 124 4.18 -15.36 -14.72
C LEU A 124 3.71 -14.02 -14.13
N ALA A 125 2.74 -14.06 -13.22
CA ALA A 125 2.20 -12.87 -12.57
C ALA A 125 3.22 -12.20 -11.64
N CYS A 126 3.95 -12.98 -10.83
CA CYS A 126 4.99 -12.46 -9.94
C CYS A 126 6.24 -12.01 -10.72
N LEU A 127 6.58 -12.67 -11.83
CA LEU A 127 7.73 -12.31 -12.66
C LEU A 127 7.56 -10.92 -13.27
N LYS A 128 6.41 -10.61 -13.90
CA LYS A 128 6.19 -9.27 -14.49
C LYS A 128 6.25 -8.16 -13.45
N THR A 129 5.70 -8.39 -12.25
CA THR A 129 5.68 -7.40 -11.16
C THR A 129 7.08 -7.22 -10.58
N GLY A 130 7.80 -8.32 -10.37
CA GLY A 130 9.18 -8.31 -9.89
C GLY A 130 10.13 -7.58 -10.86
N ILE A 131 10.05 -7.88 -12.16
CA ILE A 131 10.83 -7.18 -13.19
C ILE A 131 10.55 -5.68 -13.14
N GLY A 132 9.27 -5.30 -13.08
CA GLY A 132 8.90 -3.89 -12.93
C GLY A 132 9.59 -3.26 -11.71
N LEU A 133 9.38 -3.82 -10.52
CA LEU A 133 9.83 -3.18 -9.27
C LEU A 133 11.36 -3.07 -9.22
N ILE A 134 12.07 -4.08 -9.73
CA ILE A 134 13.53 -4.06 -9.83
C ILE A 134 13.99 -2.95 -10.78
N THR A 135 13.35 -2.79 -11.94
CA THR A 135 13.66 -1.71 -12.89
C THR A 135 13.38 -0.33 -12.29
N ALA A 136 12.20 -0.13 -11.68
CA ALA A 136 11.83 1.14 -11.05
C ALA A 136 12.78 1.52 -9.91
N PHE A 137 13.13 0.54 -9.07
CA PHE A 137 14.10 0.71 -8.00
C PHE A 137 15.47 1.09 -8.56
N ALA A 138 15.96 0.36 -9.55
CA ALA A 138 17.27 0.61 -10.14
C ALA A 138 17.36 1.96 -10.85
N GLU A 139 16.31 2.38 -11.57
CA GLU A 139 16.24 3.69 -12.23
C GLU A 139 16.25 4.81 -11.19
N THR A 140 15.35 4.75 -10.20
CA THR A 140 15.25 5.76 -9.12
C THR A 140 16.57 5.90 -8.35
N PHE A 141 17.20 4.78 -7.98
CA PHE A 141 18.46 4.81 -7.24
C PHE A 141 19.65 5.24 -8.10
N SER A 142 19.64 4.95 -9.41
CA SER A 142 20.67 5.44 -10.33
C SER A 142 20.61 6.95 -10.53
N GLU A 143 19.40 7.53 -10.54
CA GLU A 143 19.22 9.00 -10.56
C GLU A 143 19.64 9.64 -9.23
N LEU A 144 19.26 9.03 -8.10
CA LEU A 144 19.59 9.57 -6.77
C LEU A 144 21.08 9.43 -6.42
N PHE A 145 21.73 8.35 -6.86
CA PHE A 145 23.14 8.06 -6.62
C PHE A 145 23.91 7.84 -7.93
N PRO A 146 24.22 8.92 -8.68
CA PRO A 146 24.84 8.82 -10.02
C PRO A 146 26.26 8.23 -10.02
N LYS A 147 26.83 7.95 -8.84
CA LYS A 147 28.15 7.29 -8.69
C LYS A 147 28.11 5.78 -8.94
N ARG A 148 26.94 5.14 -8.97
CA ARG A 148 26.78 3.68 -9.13
C ARG A 148 26.01 3.35 -10.40
N SER A 149 26.35 2.23 -11.05
CA SER A 149 25.70 1.82 -12.29
C SER A 149 24.30 1.25 -12.04
N TYR A 150 23.40 1.44 -13.00
CA TYR A 150 22.07 0.81 -13.00
C TYR A 150 22.14 -0.71 -12.77
N LEU A 151 23.10 -1.39 -13.42
CA LEU A 151 23.28 -2.84 -13.31
C LEU A 151 23.65 -3.29 -11.88
N PHE A 152 24.35 -2.45 -11.11
CA PHE A 152 24.62 -2.73 -9.71
C PHE A 152 23.32 -2.78 -8.89
N PHE A 153 22.43 -1.80 -9.06
CA PHE A 153 21.15 -1.76 -8.33
C PHE A 153 20.20 -2.88 -8.75
N VAL A 154 20.14 -3.23 -10.04
CA VAL A 154 19.36 -4.38 -10.52
C VAL A 154 19.84 -5.68 -9.87
N THR A 155 21.17 -5.90 -9.85
CA THR A 155 21.76 -7.11 -9.25
C THR A 155 21.50 -7.14 -7.75
N LEU A 156 21.69 -6.02 -7.05
CA LEU A 156 21.44 -5.90 -5.62
C LEU A 156 19.98 -6.23 -5.26
N ALA A 157 19.02 -5.60 -5.95
CA ALA A 157 17.60 -5.83 -5.71
C ALA A 157 17.20 -7.29 -5.99
N SER A 158 17.72 -7.89 -7.06
CA SER A 158 17.45 -9.28 -7.42
C SER A 158 18.01 -10.27 -6.40
N VAL A 159 19.26 -10.08 -5.97
CA VAL A 159 19.92 -10.96 -4.98
C VAL A 159 19.24 -10.83 -3.62
N LEU A 160 18.93 -9.61 -3.16
CA LEU A 160 18.23 -9.40 -1.90
C LEU A 160 16.84 -10.04 -1.91
N ALA A 161 16.07 -9.85 -2.99
CA ALA A 161 14.76 -10.49 -3.13
C ALA A 161 14.87 -12.03 -3.12
N CYS A 162 15.88 -12.59 -3.80
CA CYS A 162 16.14 -14.03 -3.80
C CYS A 162 16.46 -14.55 -2.39
N LEU A 163 17.29 -13.84 -1.62
CA LEU A 163 17.60 -14.21 -0.24
C LEU A 163 16.34 -14.19 0.64
N VAL A 164 15.57 -13.11 0.59
CA VAL A 164 14.36 -12.93 1.40
C VAL A 164 13.27 -13.93 1.02
N ALA A 165 13.15 -14.33 -0.25
CA ALA A 165 12.15 -15.29 -0.71
C ALA A 165 12.23 -16.66 0.00
N ASN A 166 13.39 -17.05 0.55
CA ASN A 166 13.57 -18.31 1.27
C ASN A 166 12.97 -18.32 2.69
N VAL A 167 12.55 -17.18 3.23
CA VAL A 167 12.05 -17.03 4.62
C VAL A 167 10.58 -17.49 4.76
N GLY A 168 9.85 -17.60 3.64
CA GLY A 168 8.45 -18.01 3.58
C GLY A 168 7.46 -16.84 3.66
N LEU A 169 6.32 -16.98 2.97
CA LEU A 169 5.35 -15.90 2.77
C LEU A 169 4.79 -15.33 4.09
N THR A 170 4.38 -16.19 5.02
CA THR A 170 3.79 -15.76 6.31
C THR A 170 4.77 -14.88 7.09
N ASN A 171 6.04 -15.28 7.18
CA ASN A 171 7.07 -14.52 7.87
C ASN A 171 7.41 -13.21 7.15
N ILE A 172 7.49 -13.23 5.81
CA ILE A 172 7.72 -12.02 5.02
C ILE A 172 6.60 -11.00 5.27
N ILE A 173 5.34 -11.44 5.32
CA ILE A 173 4.20 -10.56 5.63
C ILE A 173 4.36 -9.98 7.04
N GLN A 174 4.61 -10.82 8.05
CA GLN A 174 4.76 -10.37 9.45
C GLN A 174 5.90 -9.35 9.62
N ILE A 175 7.03 -9.54 8.95
CA ILE A 175 8.18 -8.62 9.02
C ILE A 175 7.93 -7.34 8.20
N SER A 176 7.13 -7.42 7.13
CA SER A 176 6.86 -6.28 6.24
C SER A 176 5.73 -5.39 6.75
N LEU A 177 4.78 -5.92 7.52
CA LEU A 177 3.64 -5.17 8.07
C LEU A 177 4.04 -3.90 8.85
N PRO A 178 5.02 -3.92 9.78
CA PRO A 178 5.45 -2.72 10.50
C PRO A 178 6.03 -1.64 9.57
N VAL A 179 6.86 -2.07 8.62
CA VAL A 179 7.46 -1.18 7.63
C VAL A 179 6.39 -0.57 6.74
N LEU A 180 5.38 -1.36 6.36
CA LEU A 180 4.27 -0.89 5.55
C LEU A 180 3.40 0.11 6.32
N MET A 181 3.04 -0.18 7.57
CA MET A 181 2.26 0.74 8.41
C MET A 181 3.01 2.05 8.70
N PHE A 182 4.35 2.05 8.62
CA PHE A 182 5.15 3.27 8.68
C PHE A 182 5.11 4.09 7.38
N ILE A 183 5.36 3.44 6.23
CA ILE A 183 5.54 4.12 4.95
C ILE A 183 4.19 4.53 4.33
N TYR A 184 3.15 3.71 4.53
CA TYR A 184 1.86 3.90 3.86
C TYR A 184 1.16 5.23 4.22
N PRO A 185 1.08 5.66 5.50
CA PRO A 185 0.55 6.97 5.84
C PRO A 185 1.26 8.14 5.14
N LEU A 186 2.59 8.06 5.05
CA LEU A 186 3.41 9.09 4.40
C LEU A 186 3.13 9.12 2.89
N ALA A 187 3.08 7.96 2.25
CA ALA A 187 2.74 7.87 0.83
C ALA A 187 1.32 8.39 0.52
N MET A 188 0.33 7.99 1.32
CA MET A 188 -1.06 8.43 1.13
C MET A 188 -1.23 9.93 1.30
N THR A 189 -0.63 10.51 2.32
CA THR A 189 -0.69 11.95 2.53
C THR A 189 0.00 12.72 1.41
N LEU A 190 1.12 12.23 0.87
CA LEU A 190 1.74 12.83 -0.31
C LEU A 190 0.85 12.74 -1.55
N ILE A 191 0.22 11.60 -1.81
CA ILE A 191 -0.74 11.44 -2.92
C ILE A 191 -1.90 12.44 -2.78
N LEU A 192 -2.51 12.51 -1.59
CA LEU A 192 -3.63 13.43 -1.33
C LEU A 192 -3.20 14.90 -1.45
N LEU A 193 -2.03 15.27 -0.94
CA LEU A 193 -1.49 16.62 -1.08
C LEU A 193 -1.25 16.99 -2.54
N VAL A 194 -0.69 16.09 -3.34
CA VAL A 194 -0.48 16.34 -4.78
C VAL A 194 -1.82 16.52 -5.50
N LEU A 195 -2.85 15.74 -5.16
CA LEU A 195 -4.19 15.89 -5.74
C LEU A 195 -4.86 17.21 -5.30
N CYS A 196 -4.67 17.61 -4.05
CA CYS A 196 -5.19 18.86 -3.50
C CYS A 196 -4.30 20.09 -3.79
N GLU A 197 -3.19 19.93 -4.53
CA GLU A 197 -2.17 20.96 -4.74
C GLU A 197 -2.73 22.26 -5.32
N SER A 198 -3.79 22.16 -6.13
CA SER A 198 -4.52 23.30 -6.71
C SER A 198 -5.07 24.26 -5.64
N LEU A 199 -5.45 23.76 -4.47
CA LEU A 199 -6.06 24.55 -3.38
C LEU A 199 -5.04 25.46 -2.68
N PHE A 200 -3.76 25.07 -2.64
CA PHE A 200 -2.72 25.76 -1.86
C PHE A 200 -1.47 26.13 -2.68
N LYS A 201 -1.56 26.05 -4.02
CA LYS A 201 -0.54 26.52 -4.97
C LYS A 201 0.88 26.02 -4.67
N LYS A 202 1.02 24.71 -4.38
CA LYS A 202 2.30 24.03 -4.12
C LYS A 202 3.11 24.54 -2.91
N ARG A 203 2.49 25.18 -1.93
CA ARG A 203 3.22 25.76 -0.78
C ARG A 203 3.89 24.69 0.09
N ALA A 204 5.20 24.79 0.24
CA ALA A 204 6.03 23.85 0.99
C ALA A 204 5.68 23.76 2.49
N CYS A 205 5.03 24.77 3.08
CA CYS A 205 4.60 24.75 4.48
C CYS A 205 3.51 23.68 4.72
N VAL A 206 2.53 23.57 3.82
CA VAL A 206 1.44 22.58 3.91
C VAL A 206 1.99 21.15 3.82
N TYR A 207 2.91 20.91 2.89
CA TYR A 207 3.58 19.62 2.75
C TYR A 207 4.38 19.24 4.01
N ARG A 208 5.20 20.16 4.52
CA ARG A 208 6.02 19.90 5.70
C ARG A 208 5.17 19.61 6.93
N MET A 209 4.21 20.47 7.25
CA MET A 209 3.37 20.29 8.44
C MET A 209 2.59 18.98 8.39
N THR A 210 1.88 18.71 7.28
CA THR A 210 1.12 17.47 7.12
C THR A 210 2.02 16.24 7.25
N THR A 211 3.21 16.26 6.64
CA THR A 211 4.16 15.15 6.71
C THR A 211 4.69 14.95 8.13
N TYR A 212 5.04 16.02 8.87
CA TYR A 212 5.56 15.90 10.23
C TYR A 212 4.54 15.28 11.19
N PHE A 213 3.29 15.75 11.18
CA PHE A 213 2.24 15.18 12.03
C PHE A 213 1.93 13.72 11.66
N THR A 214 1.92 13.42 10.35
CA THR A 214 1.71 12.05 9.86
C THR A 214 2.86 11.13 10.23
N LEU A 215 4.10 11.63 10.21
CA LEU A 215 5.30 10.86 10.57
C LEU A 215 5.29 10.44 12.04
N ILE A 216 4.87 11.33 12.95
CA ILE A 216 4.73 10.97 14.36
C ILE A 216 3.69 9.85 14.53
N ALA A 217 2.55 9.97 13.85
CA ALA A 217 1.49 8.98 13.91
C ALA A 217 1.89 7.64 13.27
N SER A 218 2.60 7.67 12.14
CA SER A 218 3.01 6.47 11.43
C SER A 218 4.08 5.68 12.18
N VAL A 219 4.93 6.33 12.98
CA VAL A 219 5.82 5.63 13.92
C VAL A 219 5.03 4.86 14.97
N LEU A 220 3.95 5.45 15.50
CA LEU A 220 3.09 4.78 16.47
C LEU A 220 2.34 3.59 15.85
N ASP A 221 1.80 3.76 14.64
CA ASP A 221 1.14 2.69 13.89
C ASP A 221 2.12 1.54 13.57
N ALA A 222 3.37 1.86 13.21
CA ALA A 222 4.43 0.88 12.97
C ALA A 222 4.84 0.11 14.23
N LEU A 223 4.93 0.79 15.37
CA LEU A 223 5.18 0.14 16.67
C LEU A 223 4.03 -0.78 17.07
N ASN A 224 2.78 -0.40 16.81
CA ASN A 224 1.63 -1.25 17.10
C ASN A 224 1.59 -2.52 16.23
N ALA A 225 2.03 -2.40 14.97
CA ALA A 225 2.14 -3.50 14.03
C ALA A 225 3.42 -4.34 14.20
N SER A 226 4.34 -3.93 15.09
CA SER A 226 5.61 -4.62 15.32
C SER A 226 5.42 -6.00 15.96
N PRO A 227 6.35 -6.95 15.73
CA PRO A 227 6.31 -8.27 16.36
C PRO A 227 6.27 -8.18 17.89
N ALA A 228 5.71 -9.21 18.55
CA ALA A 228 5.53 -9.28 20.01
C ALA A 228 6.82 -8.96 20.80
N LEU A 229 7.98 -9.34 20.28
CA LEU A 229 9.30 -9.03 20.84
C LEU A 229 9.55 -7.53 21.10
N ILE A 230 8.97 -6.66 20.28
CA ILE A 230 9.12 -5.19 20.38
C ILE A 230 7.87 -4.59 21.03
N LYS A 231 6.69 -5.08 20.64
CA LYS A 231 5.39 -4.60 21.12
C LYS A 231 5.18 -4.80 22.62
N ASP A 232 5.66 -5.92 23.18
CA ASP A 232 5.45 -6.27 24.59
C ASP A 232 6.46 -5.62 25.55
N THR A 233 7.36 -4.78 25.04
CA THR A 233 8.24 -4.01 25.91
C THR A 233 7.43 -2.95 26.69
N PRO A 234 7.69 -2.79 28.01
CA PRO A 234 6.85 -1.97 28.89
C PRO A 234 6.80 -0.49 28.48
N PHE A 235 7.89 0.00 27.88
CA PHE A 235 7.96 1.35 27.31
C PHE A 235 7.04 1.52 26.10
N VAL A 236 7.05 0.56 25.17
CA VAL A 236 6.21 0.59 23.97
C VAL A 236 4.74 0.45 24.34
N GLN A 237 4.38 -0.44 25.27
CA GLN A 237 2.99 -0.58 25.71
C GLN A 237 2.43 0.70 26.37
N THR A 238 3.26 1.46 27.09
CA THR A 238 2.84 2.73 27.71
C THR A 238 2.53 3.78 26.63
N ILE A 239 3.39 3.88 25.62
CA ILE A 239 3.20 4.77 24.47
C ILE A 239 1.98 4.34 23.64
N LEU A 240 1.82 3.04 23.39
CA LEU A 240 0.68 2.50 22.64
C LEU A 240 -0.65 2.73 23.37
N ARG A 241 -0.71 2.60 24.70
CA ARG A 241 -1.91 2.93 25.48
C ARG A 241 -2.27 4.42 25.42
N PHE A 242 -1.26 5.28 25.44
CA PHE A 242 -1.47 6.71 25.24
C PHE A 242 -1.97 7.00 23.81
N ALA A 243 -1.38 6.36 22.80
CA ALA A 243 -1.84 6.47 21.43
C ALA A 243 -3.29 5.97 21.27
N GLU A 244 -3.63 4.81 21.83
CA GLU A 244 -4.97 4.20 21.73
C GLU A 244 -6.06 5.03 22.43
N SER A 245 -5.71 5.76 23.50
CA SER A 245 -6.65 6.63 24.22
C SER A 245 -6.86 8.01 23.57
N TYR A 246 -5.86 8.53 22.84
CA TYR A 246 -5.92 9.88 22.27
C TYR A 246 -6.05 9.91 20.74
N LEU A 247 -5.73 8.82 20.02
CA LEU A 247 -5.85 8.73 18.56
C LEU A 247 -7.09 7.93 18.15
N PRO A 248 -8.11 8.60 17.56
CA PRO A 248 -9.21 7.89 16.91
C PRO A 248 -8.67 7.00 15.79
N PHE A 249 -9.27 5.82 15.61
CA PHE A 249 -8.90 4.82 14.58
C PHE A 249 -7.55 4.10 14.75
N PHE A 250 -6.84 4.31 15.87
CA PHE A 250 -5.59 3.59 16.15
C PHE A 250 -5.78 2.07 16.25
N SER A 251 -6.91 1.61 16.78
CA SER A 251 -7.29 0.20 16.88
C SER A 251 -7.42 -0.50 15.52
N PHE A 252 -7.60 0.27 14.44
CA PHE A 252 -7.73 -0.23 13.06
C PHE A 252 -6.46 0.00 12.22
N GLY A 253 -5.35 0.45 12.80
CA GLY A 253 -4.13 0.76 12.03
C GLY A 253 -4.26 2.01 11.15
N MET A 254 -5.14 2.94 11.53
CA MET A 254 -5.40 4.21 10.84
C MET A 254 -5.21 5.41 11.77
N GLY A 255 -4.29 5.29 12.73
CA GLY A 255 -3.99 6.38 13.67
C GLY A 255 -3.54 7.66 12.96
N TRP A 256 -2.94 7.54 11.78
CA TRP A 256 -2.45 8.68 11.01
C TRP A 256 -3.51 9.64 10.42
N ILE A 257 -4.76 9.23 10.23
CA ILE A 257 -5.75 10.03 9.50
C ILE A 257 -6.02 11.36 10.22
N VAL A 258 -6.24 11.31 11.54
CA VAL A 258 -6.57 12.49 12.33
C VAL A 258 -5.39 13.47 12.41
N PRO A 259 -4.16 13.03 12.77
CA PRO A 259 -2.96 13.87 12.70
C PRO A 259 -2.70 14.47 11.32
N ALA A 260 -2.92 13.71 10.24
CA ALA A 260 -2.74 14.20 8.88
C ALA A 260 -3.72 15.35 8.56
N ILE A 261 -5.00 15.20 8.92
CA ILE A 261 -6.01 16.25 8.73
C ILE A 261 -5.65 17.50 9.55
N ILE A 262 -5.25 17.33 10.81
CA ILE A 262 -4.82 18.44 11.67
C ILE A 262 -3.62 19.17 11.05
N GLY A 263 -2.59 18.42 10.64
CA GLY A 263 -1.41 18.97 9.98
C GLY A 263 -1.74 19.71 8.68
N PHE A 264 -2.70 19.20 7.91
CA PHE A 264 -3.20 19.85 6.70
C PHE A 264 -3.92 21.17 7.00
N VAL A 265 -4.83 21.18 7.96
CA VAL A 265 -5.58 22.39 8.35
C VAL A 265 -4.65 23.46 8.92
N ILE A 266 -3.71 23.08 9.78
CA ILE A 266 -2.68 24.00 10.32
C ILE A 266 -1.80 24.53 9.19
N GLY A 267 -1.35 23.65 8.30
CA GLY A 267 -0.54 24.03 7.15
C GLY A 267 -1.26 25.02 6.22
N LEU A 268 -2.56 24.81 5.98
CA LEU A 268 -3.40 25.76 5.22
C LEU A 268 -3.53 27.10 5.94
N GLY A 269 -3.86 27.09 7.24
CA GLY A 269 -3.99 28.30 8.06
C GLY A 269 -2.71 29.14 8.06
N TRP A 270 -1.55 28.50 8.27
CA TRP A 270 -0.25 29.16 8.20
C TRP A 270 0.03 29.74 6.81
N SER A 271 -0.31 28.99 5.77
CA SER A 271 -0.18 29.44 4.38
C SER A 271 -1.02 30.70 4.12
N PHE A 272 -2.25 30.80 4.64
CA PHE A 272 -3.06 32.01 4.49
C PHE A 272 -2.45 33.21 5.23
N ILE A 273 -1.92 33.02 6.44
CA ILE A 273 -1.27 34.09 7.22
C ILE A 273 0.00 34.60 6.53
N GLU A 274 0.82 33.71 5.98
CA GLU A 274 2.04 34.07 5.23
C GLU A 274 1.71 34.80 3.91
N LYS A 275 0.50 34.59 3.37
CA LYS A 275 0.00 35.38 2.23
C LYS A 275 -0.29 36.83 2.63
N GLU A 276 -0.86 37.06 3.81
CA GLU A 276 -1.15 38.43 4.28
C GLU A 276 0.13 39.20 4.59
N THR A 277 1.14 38.55 5.20
CA THR A 277 2.41 39.21 5.57
C THR A 277 3.24 39.65 4.37
N VAL A 278 3.23 38.90 3.25
CA VAL A 278 3.95 39.31 2.03
C VAL A 278 3.21 40.41 1.27
N THR A 279 1.89 40.52 1.45
CA THR A 279 1.10 41.58 0.80
C THR A 279 1.21 42.90 1.57
N SER A 280 1.26 42.87 2.90
CA SER A 280 1.39 44.07 3.76
C SER A 280 2.80 44.66 3.84
N VAL A 281 3.83 43.98 3.33
CA VAL A 281 5.22 44.50 3.28
C VAL A 281 5.52 45.19 1.94
N ASN A 282 4.63 45.05 0.95
CA ASN A 282 4.75 45.68 -0.37
C ASN A 282 3.76 46.86 -0.56
N GLU A 283 3.06 47.29 0.49
CA GLU A 283 2.33 48.56 0.60
C GLU A 283 3.11 49.53 1.48
#